data_AF-A0A1F6ZH78-F1
#
_entry.id   AF-A0A1F6ZH78-F1
#
_cell.length_a   1.000
_cell.length_b   1.000
_cell.length_c   1.000
_cell.angle_alpha   90.00
_cell.angle_beta   90.00
_cell.angle_gamma   90.00
#
_symmetry.space_group_name_H-M   'P 1'
#
loop_
_entity.id
_entity.type
_entity.pdbx_description
1 polymer ?
#
loop_
_entity_poly.entity_id
_entity_poly.type
_entity_poly.pdbx_seq_one_letter_code
_entity_poly.pdbx_strand_id
1 'polypeptide(L)'
;MKRLTFLICASILIIALVSIGYFLPSFKPSQPTANLTEELAALSSLSPNANIKTVAICNETNFCQDYKITCSDGEIVDQVPVPGALIQHPIDWKDERNMDYENLCE
;
A
#
# COMPACT_ATOMS: atom_id res chain seq x y z
N MET A 1 1.80 -41.95 41.61
CA MET A 1 1.51 -40.49 41.58
C MET A 1 2.20 -39.76 40.44
N LYS A 2 3.53 -39.86 40.26
CA LYS A 2 4.27 -39.13 39.18
C LYS A 2 3.78 -39.38 37.74
N ARG A 3 3.34 -40.60 37.41
CA ARG A 3 2.83 -40.96 36.06
C ARG A 3 1.46 -40.36 35.75
N LEU A 4 0.61 -40.15 36.76
CA LEU A 4 -0.72 -39.58 36.59
C LEU A 4 -0.64 -38.06 36.37
N THR A 5 0.23 -37.39 37.12
CA THR A 5 0.49 -35.95 36.95
C THR A 5 1.04 -35.63 35.56
N PHE A 6 1.93 -36.48 35.02
CA PHE A 6 2.47 -36.30 33.68
C PHE A 6 1.39 -36.38 32.58
N LEU A 7 0.45 -37.34 32.70
CA LEU A 7 -0.64 -37.49 31.73
C LEU A 7 -1.62 -36.31 31.75
N ILE A 8 -1.88 -35.73 32.92
CA ILE A 8 -2.76 -34.55 33.06
C ILE A 8 -2.09 -33.30 32.46
N CYS A 9 -0.79 -33.10 32.67
CA CYS A 9 -0.09 -31.96 32.04
C CYS A 9 -0.02 -32.09 30.52
N ALA A 10 0.19 -33.31 30.00
CA ALA A 10 0.23 -33.55 28.56
C ALA A 10 -1.12 -33.28 27.88
N SER A 11 -2.25 -33.63 28.52
CA SER A 11 -3.58 -33.38 27.94
C SER A 11 -3.93 -31.89 27.91
N ILE A 12 -3.58 -31.12 28.95
CA ILE A 12 -3.80 -29.67 28.99
C ILE A 12 -3.01 -28.96 27.88
N LEU A 13 -1.76 -29.38 27.64
CA LEU A 13 -0.92 -28.82 26.58
C LEU A 13 -1.53 -29.04 25.18
N ILE A 14 -2.07 -30.24 24.93
CA ILE A 14 -2.71 -30.57 23.65
C ILE A 14 -3.97 -29.72 23.45
N ILE A 15 -4.80 -29.55 24.48
CA ILE A 15 -6.02 -28.73 24.39
C ILE A 15 -5.66 -27.27 24.09
N ALA A 16 -4.61 -26.72 24.70
CA ALA A 16 -4.14 -25.36 24.46
C ALA A 16 -3.60 -25.16 23.03
N LEU A 17 -2.92 -26.16 22.45
CA LEU A 17 -2.42 -26.07 21.07
C LEU A 17 -3.55 -26.15 20.04
N VAL A 18 -4.58 -26.95 20.32
CA VAL A 18 -5.75 -27.07 19.43
C VAL A 18 -6.56 -25.77 19.42
N SER A 19 -6.78 -25.12 20.57
CA SER A 19 -7.58 -23.89 20.62
C SER A 19 -6.93 -22.70 19.90
N ILE A 20 -5.59 -22.60 19.90
CA ILE A 20 -4.86 -21.56 19.16
C ILE A 20 -5.05 -21.71 17.64
N GLY A 21 -5.08 -22.95 17.14
CA GLY A 21 -5.25 -23.22 15.70
C GLY A 21 -6.65 -22.89 15.15
N TYR A 22 -7.69 -22.98 16.00
CA TYR A 22 -9.06 -22.66 15.59
C TYR A 22 -9.38 -21.17 15.56
N PHE A 23 -8.57 -20.34 16.22
CA PHE A 23 -8.85 -18.91 16.38
C PHE A 23 -8.10 -18.00 15.40
N LEU A 24 -7.51 -18.54 14.33
CA LEU A 24 -6.98 -17.72 13.24
C LEU A 24 -8.13 -17.35 12.30
N PRO A 25 -8.72 -16.14 12.39
CA PRO A 25 -9.64 -15.69 11.36
C PRO A 25 -8.89 -15.72 10.03
N SER A 26 -9.50 -16.32 9.02
CA SER A 26 -9.04 -16.21 7.63
C SER A 26 -9.07 -14.74 7.23
N PHE A 27 -7.94 -14.06 7.43
CA PHE A 27 -7.69 -12.75 6.86
C PHE A 27 -7.66 -12.93 5.34
N LYS A 28 -8.81 -12.75 4.71
CA LYS A 28 -8.86 -12.54 3.26
C LYS A 28 -8.35 -11.12 3.04
N PRO A 29 -7.18 -10.92 2.40
CA PRO A 29 -6.75 -9.59 2.01
C PRO A 29 -7.83 -9.01 1.09
N SER A 30 -8.43 -7.89 1.48
CA SER A 30 -9.31 -7.13 0.58
C SER A 30 -8.43 -6.59 -0.55
N GLN A 31 -8.64 -7.07 -1.77
CA GLN A 31 -8.02 -6.45 -2.94
C GLN A 31 -8.66 -5.07 -3.16
N PRO A 32 -7.87 -3.98 -3.19
CA PRO A 32 -8.38 -2.69 -3.64
C PRO A 32 -8.62 -2.79 -5.15
N THR A 33 -9.88 -2.97 -5.57
CA THR A 33 -10.28 -2.83 -6.96
C THR A 33 -10.48 -1.35 -7.28
N ALA A 34 -9.38 -0.61 -7.44
CA ALA A 34 -9.44 0.71 -8.05
C ALA A 34 -9.56 0.52 -9.57
N ASN A 35 -10.76 0.69 -10.10
CA ASN A 35 -11.01 0.66 -11.54
C ASN A 35 -10.59 2.02 -12.11
N LEU A 36 -9.31 2.16 -12.51
CA LEU A 36 -8.71 3.41 -13.01
C LEU A 36 -9.50 4.06 -14.16
N THR A 37 -10.25 3.26 -14.92
CA THR A 37 -11.10 3.73 -16.02
C THR A 37 -12.32 4.51 -15.55
N GLU A 38 -12.90 4.19 -14.39
CA GLU A 38 -14.08 4.88 -13.86
C GLU A 38 -13.70 6.23 -13.23
N GLU A 39 -12.56 6.27 -12.54
CA GLU A 39 -12.00 7.49 -11.97
C GLU A 39 -11.56 8.47 -13.06
N LEU A 40 -10.89 7.98 -14.11
CA LEU A 40 -10.49 8.82 -15.24
C LEU A 40 -11.71 9.31 -16.04
N ALA A 41 -12.74 8.48 -16.25
CA ALA A 41 -13.96 8.90 -16.93
C ALA A 41 -14.73 9.99 -16.17
N ALA A 42 -14.79 9.90 -14.84
CA ALA A 42 -15.36 10.94 -13.99
C ALA A 42 -14.56 12.25 -14.08
N LEU A 43 -13.23 12.18 -14.04
CA LEU A 43 -12.33 13.34 -14.16
C LEU A 43 -12.38 14.00 -15.55
N SER A 44 -12.37 13.23 -16.63
CA SER A 44 -12.48 13.73 -17.99
C SER A 44 -13.81 14.43 -18.29
N SER A 45 -14.87 14.11 -17.53
CA SER A 45 -16.15 14.83 -17.60
C SER A 45 -16.13 16.20 -16.91
N LEU A 46 -15.16 16.45 -16.02
CA LEU A 46 -14.99 17.72 -15.29
C LEU A 46 -13.98 18.63 -15.98
N SER A 47 -12.89 18.08 -16.53
CA SER A 47 -11.94 18.82 -17.36
C SER A 47 -11.41 17.93 -18.50
N PRO A 48 -11.49 18.39 -19.77
CA PRO A 48 -10.98 17.64 -20.92
C PRO A 48 -9.45 17.48 -20.89
N ASN A 49 -8.76 18.23 -20.04
CA ASN A 49 -7.31 18.17 -19.85
C ASN A 49 -6.91 17.40 -18.58
N ALA A 50 -7.85 16.68 -17.95
CA ALA A 50 -7.54 15.92 -16.76
C ALA A 50 -6.62 14.72 -17.09
N ASN A 51 -5.48 14.62 -16.40
CA ASN A 51 -4.56 13.50 -16.53
C ASN A 51 -4.08 13.01 -15.17
N ILE A 52 -3.83 11.70 -15.07
CA ILE A 52 -3.34 11.06 -13.84
C ILE A 52 -1.94 10.53 -14.10
N LYS A 53 -0.99 10.86 -13.22
CA LYS A 53 0.41 10.40 -13.28
C LYS A 53 0.81 9.83 -11.92
N THR A 54 1.77 8.90 -11.90
CA THR A 54 2.36 8.38 -10.65
C THR A 54 3.77 8.93 -10.51
N VAL A 55 4.08 9.55 -9.36
CA VAL A 55 5.36 10.22 -9.10
C VAL A 55 5.92 9.73 -7.77
N ALA A 56 7.21 9.40 -7.71
CA ALA A 56 7.90 9.16 -6.44
C ALA A 56 8.37 10.48 -5.84
N ILE A 57 8.07 10.70 -4.56
CA ILE A 57 8.62 11.80 -3.78
C ILE A 57 9.51 11.19 -2.70
N CYS A 58 10.78 11.57 -2.71
CA CYS A 58 11.82 11.04 -1.84
C CYS A 58 12.32 12.11 -0.87
N ASN A 59 12.66 11.70 0.35
CA ASN A 59 13.32 12.57 1.33
C ASN A 59 14.86 12.54 1.18
N GLU A 60 15.57 13.27 2.05
CA GLU A 60 17.05 13.34 2.08
C GLU A 60 17.74 11.99 2.27
N THR A 61 17.04 10.99 2.82
CA THR A 61 17.58 9.64 3.03
C THR A 61 17.24 8.69 1.89
N ASN A 62 16.70 9.15 0.75
CA ASN A 62 16.16 8.30 -0.33
C ASN A 62 15.06 7.32 0.13
N PHE A 63 14.29 7.74 1.14
CA PHE A 63 13.02 7.09 1.46
C PHE A 63 11.93 7.70 0.60
N CYS A 64 11.34 6.89 -0.28
CA CYS A 64 10.43 7.33 -1.32
C CYS A 64 9.01 6.78 -1.09
N GLN A 65 8.03 7.62 -1.40
CA GLN A 65 6.61 7.27 -1.46
C GLN A 65 6.09 7.60 -2.86
N ASP A 66 5.42 6.65 -3.51
CA ASP A 66 4.71 6.91 -4.76
C ASP A 66 3.37 7.60 -4.47
N TYR A 67 3.05 8.63 -5.26
CA TYR A 67 1.79 9.35 -5.23
C TYR A 67 1.09 9.27 -6.57
N LYS A 68 -0.24 9.11 -6.53
CA LYS A 68 -1.13 9.35 -7.67
C LYS A 68 -1.45 10.84 -7.70
N ILE A 69 -0.95 11.53 -8.72
CA ILE A 69 -1.15 12.95 -8.97
C ILE A 69 -2.21 13.11 -10.05
N THR A 70 -3.25 13.87 -9.73
CA THR A 70 -4.29 14.25 -10.69
C THR A 70 -4.06 15.69 -11.07
N CYS A 71 -3.89 15.93 -12.37
CA CYS A 71 -3.75 17.25 -12.95
C CYS A 71 -5.05 17.66 -13.64
N SER A 72 -5.40 18.94 -13.58
CA SER A 72 -6.45 19.57 -14.38
C SER A 72 -5.98 20.95 -14.80
N ASP A 73 -6.06 21.24 -16.09
CA ASP A 73 -5.75 22.57 -16.63
C ASP A 73 -4.35 23.10 -16.24
N GLY A 74 -3.36 22.20 -16.19
CA GLY A 74 -1.98 22.53 -15.84
C GLY A 74 -1.68 22.55 -14.34
N GLU A 75 -2.66 22.30 -13.47
CA GLU A 75 -2.50 22.36 -12.02
C GLU A 75 -2.76 21.01 -11.35
N ILE A 76 -2.07 20.74 -10.23
CA ILE A 76 -2.34 19.56 -9.38
C ILE A 76 -3.63 19.82 -8.60
N VAL A 77 -4.67 19.02 -8.87
CA VAL A 77 -5.97 19.10 -8.19
C VAL A 77 -6.17 18.02 -7.13
N ASP A 78 -5.40 16.93 -7.20
CA ASP A 78 -5.43 15.87 -6.18
C ASP A 78 -4.08 15.14 -6.11
N GLN A 79 -3.72 14.70 -4.90
CA GLN A 79 -2.51 13.95 -4.62
C GLN A 79 -2.81 12.89 -3.55
N VAL A 80 -2.77 11.63 -3.95
CA VAL A 80 -3.07 10.49 -3.06
C VAL A 80 -1.86 9.57 -2.95
N PRO A 81 -1.33 9.29 -1.74
CA PRO A 81 -0.27 8.32 -1.58
C PRO A 81 -0.74 6.93 -2.00
N VAL A 82 0.07 6.20 -2.76
CA VAL A 82 -0.22 4.81 -3.13
C VAL A 82 0.07 3.91 -1.91
N PRO A 83 -0.94 3.26 -1.32
CA PRO A 83 -0.74 2.48 -0.10
C PRO A 83 0.24 1.34 -0.32
N GLY A 84 1.20 1.18 0.60
CA GLY A 84 2.22 0.14 0.52
C GLY A 84 3.34 0.38 -0.49
N ALA A 85 3.31 1.51 -1.22
CA ALA A 85 4.39 1.91 -2.13
C ALA A 85 5.43 2.80 -1.43
N LEU A 86 5.88 2.36 -0.24
CA LEU A 86 6.96 2.98 0.53
C LEU A 86 8.22 2.13 0.34
N ILE A 87 9.32 2.75 -0.04
CA ILE A 87 10.57 2.04 -0.28
C ILE A 87 11.77 2.88 0.11
N GLN A 88 12.73 2.23 0.76
CA GLN A 88 14.03 2.80 1.07
C GLN A 88 15.00 2.41 -0.04
N HIS A 89 15.46 3.38 -0.82
CA HIS A 89 16.48 3.17 -1.85
C HIS A 89 17.90 3.43 -1.31
N PRO A 90 18.95 2.91 -1.98
CA PRO A 90 20.33 3.35 -1.77
C PRO A 90 20.50 4.86 -2.00
N ILE A 91 21.47 5.50 -1.34
CA ILE A 91 21.73 6.96 -1.42
C ILE A 91 22.08 7.45 -2.84
N ASP A 92 22.60 6.55 -3.67
CA ASP A 92 23.00 6.79 -5.06
C ASP A 92 21.91 6.48 -6.09
N TRP A 93 20.78 5.94 -5.64
CA TRP A 93 19.64 5.68 -6.50
C TRP A 93 19.06 6.99 -7.05
N LYS A 94 18.65 6.94 -8.32
CA LYS A 94 17.99 8.04 -9.01
C LYS A 94 16.74 7.51 -9.68
N ASP A 95 15.66 8.26 -9.60
CA ASP A 95 14.47 7.96 -10.38
C ASP A 95 14.74 8.34 -11.85
N GLU A 96 14.74 7.34 -12.73
CA GLU A 96 14.89 7.56 -14.19
C GLU A 96 13.66 8.24 -14.79
N ARG A 97 12.53 8.23 -14.08
CA ARG A 97 11.36 9.05 -14.37
C ARG A 97 11.72 10.48 -13.97
N ASN A 98 12.57 11.12 -14.77
CA ASN A 98 13.04 12.50 -14.59
C ASN A 98 11.88 13.48 -14.79
N MET A 99 10.90 13.45 -13.88
CA MET A 99 9.79 14.37 -13.84
C MET A 99 10.13 15.47 -12.86
N ASP A 100 10.38 16.66 -13.40
CA ASP A 100 10.47 17.86 -12.59
C ASP A 100 9.11 18.07 -11.90
N TYR A 101 9.12 18.21 -10.57
CA TYR A 101 7.89 18.39 -9.80
C TYR A 101 7.14 19.64 -10.27
N GLU A 102 7.88 20.67 -10.71
CA GLU A 102 7.33 21.93 -11.20
C GLU A 102 6.57 21.77 -12.54
N ASN A 103 6.88 20.74 -13.32
CA ASN A 103 6.30 20.49 -14.64
C ASN A 103 5.43 19.23 -14.69
N LEU A 104 4.92 18.76 -13.54
CA LEU A 104 4.14 17.53 -13.48
C LEU A 104 2.85 17.57 -14.29
N CYS A 105 2.24 18.75 -14.39
CA CYS A 105 0.96 18.97 -15.04
C CYS A 105 1.05 19.72 -16.38
N GLU A 106 2.27 20.04 -16.83
CA GLU A 106 2.52 20.59 -18.18
C GLU A 106 2.42 19.53 -19.29
#